data_AF-A0A7C3CMP9-F1
#
_entry.id   AF-A0A7C3CMP9-F1
#
_cell.length_a   1.000
_cell.length_b   1.000
_cell.length_c   1.000
_cell.angle_alpha   90.00
_cell.angle_beta   90.00
_cell.angle_gamma   90.00
#
_symmetry.space_group_name_H-M   'P 1'
#
loop_
_entity.id
_entity.type
_entity.pdbx_description
1 polymer ?
#
loop_
_entity_poly.entity_id
_entity_poly.type
_entity_poly.pdbx_seq_one_letter_code
_entity_poly.pdbx_strand_id
1 'polypeptide(L)'
;MGRFRRNLWLTGLGGLLVCALLAAVSVWLVQSGAIQPLLPYPTVAALTALTLGLFSLAEIPMMVFAMRRLLIERADNQAAVLGLNLIYVAFAGVYGAPVILLTGAVGWGTALCALGIVRLGTSLVFVRK
;
A
#
# COMPACT_ATOMS: atom_id res chain seq x y z
N MET A 1 -2.65 -21.87 -13.44
CA MET A 1 -1.94 -21.11 -12.38
C MET A 1 -1.67 -22.03 -11.19
N GLY A 2 -0.44 -22.10 -10.67
CA GLY A 2 -0.15 -22.89 -9.46
C GLY A 2 -0.89 -22.36 -8.22
N ARG A 3 -1.23 -23.24 -7.27
CA ARG A 3 -1.99 -22.90 -6.03
C ARG A 3 -1.40 -21.69 -5.29
N PHE A 4 -0.07 -21.62 -5.20
CA PHE A 4 0.65 -20.49 -4.59
C PHE A 4 0.39 -19.16 -5.31
N ARG A 5 0.46 -19.13 -6.65
CA ARG A 5 0.25 -17.92 -7.44
C ARG A 5 -1.19 -17.40 -7.36
N ARG A 6 -2.17 -18.30 -7.27
CA ARG A 6 -3.57 -17.95 -7.00
C ARG A 6 -3.71 -17.30 -5.62
N ASN A 7 -3.12 -17.90 -4.60
CA ASN A 7 -3.18 -17.35 -3.25
C ASN A 7 -2.47 -15.99 -3.16
N LEU A 8 -1.34 -15.80 -3.86
CA LEU A 8 -0.64 -14.51 -3.92
C LEU A 8 -1.51 -13.42 -4.55
N TRP A 9 -2.23 -13.76 -5.61
CA TRP A 9 -3.24 -12.88 -6.22
C TRP A 9 -4.34 -12.52 -5.22
N LEU A 10 -4.91 -13.51 -4.53
CA LEU A 10 -5.99 -13.31 -3.57
C LEU A 10 -5.56 -12.45 -2.37
N THR A 11 -4.38 -12.69 -1.81
CA THR A 11 -3.88 -11.87 -0.69
C THR A 11 -3.53 -10.46 -1.13
N GLY A 12 -3.02 -10.30 -2.35
CA GLY A 12 -2.78 -9.00 -2.95
C GLY A 12 -4.06 -8.20 -3.21
N LEU A 13 -5.12 -8.86 -3.70
CA LEU A 13 -6.45 -8.24 -3.82
C LEU A 13 -7.03 -7.87 -2.45
N GLY A 14 -6.84 -8.72 -1.44
CA GLY A 14 -7.19 -8.40 -0.05
C GLY A 14 -6.47 -7.15 0.44
N GLY A 15 -5.17 -7.02 0.14
CA GLY A 15 -4.39 -5.83 0.46
C GLY A 15 -4.90 -4.58 -0.26
N LEU A 16 -5.26 -4.68 -1.55
CA LEU A 16 -5.87 -3.57 -2.29
C LEU A 16 -7.21 -3.14 -1.70
N LEU A 17 -8.04 -4.10 -1.27
CA LEU A 17 -9.32 -3.81 -0.64
C LEU A 17 -9.10 -3.06 0.68
N VAL A 18 -8.15 -3.50 1.52
CA VAL A 18 -7.79 -2.79 2.75
C VAL A 18 -7.26 -1.38 2.43
N CYS A 19 -6.42 -1.24 1.41
CA CYS A 19 -5.93 0.07 0.95
C CYS A 19 -7.08 1.00 0.52
N ALA A 20 -8.04 0.46 -0.24
CA ALA A 20 -9.21 1.21 -0.70
C ALA A 20 -10.12 1.61 0.47
N LEU A 21 -10.33 0.73 1.45
CA LEU A 21 -11.08 1.04 2.66
C LEU A 21 -10.40 2.15 3.47
N LEU A 22 -9.07 2.07 3.67
CA LEU A 22 -8.33 3.14 4.36
C LEU A 22 -8.50 4.48 3.66
N ALA A 23 -8.33 4.51 2.33
CA ALA A 23 -8.52 5.72 1.55
C ALA A 23 -9.96 6.25 1.67
N ALA A 24 -10.97 5.40 1.47
CA ALA A 24 -12.38 5.77 1.52
C ALA A 24 -12.78 6.32 2.90
N VAL A 25 -12.34 5.66 3.98
CA VAL A 25 -12.58 6.11 5.35
C VAL A 25 -11.90 7.44 5.61
N SER A 26 -10.64 7.63 5.19
CA SER A 26 -9.95 8.93 5.33
C SER A 26 -10.65 10.04 4.57
N VAL A 27 -11.09 9.78 3.32
CA VAL A 27 -11.85 10.76 2.53
C VAL A 27 -13.17 11.10 3.20
N TRP A 28 -13.91 10.10 3.66
CA TRP A 28 -15.18 10.28 4.34
C TRP A 28 -15.05 11.08 5.64
N LEU A 29 -14.01 10.83 6.45
CA LEU A 29 -13.74 11.58 7.67
C LEU A 29 -13.46 13.07 7.42
N VAL A 30 -12.74 13.38 6.34
CA VAL A 30 -12.47 14.77 5.94
C VAL A 30 -13.71 15.44 5.37
N GLN A 31 -14.45 14.76 4.48
CA GLN A 31 -15.63 15.33 3.82
C GLN A 31 -16.82 15.50 4.76
N SER A 32 -16.99 14.60 5.74
CA SER A 32 -18.02 14.72 6.78
C SER A 32 -17.72 15.83 7.79
N GLY A 33 -16.52 16.42 7.76
CA GLY A 33 -16.07 17.40 8.75
C GLY A 33 -15.73 16.80 10.12
N ALA A 34 -15.73 15.47 10.24
CA ALA A 34 -15.35 14.78 11.47
C ALA A 34 -13.87 15.05 11.84
N ILE A 35 -13.02 15.24 10.83
CA ILE A 35 -11.62 15.66 10.99
C ILE A 35 -11.39 16.93 10.18
N GLN A 36 -10.94 17.98 10.86
CA GLN A 36 -10.47 19.20 10.21
C GLN A 36 -8.99 19.03 9.85
N PRO A 37 -8.60 19.21 8.57
CA PRO A 37 -7.20 19.13 8.16
C PRO A 37 -6.35 20.15 8.92
N LEU A 38 -5.29 19.69 9.59
CA LEU A 38 -4.40 20.57 10.36
C LEU A 38 -3.55 21.48 9.46
N LEU A 39 -3.21 21.00 8.25
CA LEU A 39 -2.27 21.65 7.35
C LEU A 39 -2.88 21.74 5.93
N PRO A 40 -3.93 22.55 5.71
CA PRO A 40 -4.65 22.65 4.44
C PRO A 40 -3.90 23.49 3.38
N TYR A 41 -2.57 23.46 3.38
CA TYR A 41 -1.75 24.20 2.44
C TYR A 41 -1.35 23.29 1.27
N PRO A 42 -1.60 23.68 0.00
CA PRO A 42 -1.37 22.82 -1.16
C PRO A 42 0.11 22.45 -1.34
N THR A 43 1.02 23.35 -0.97
CA THR A 43 2.47 23.11 -0.99
C THR A 43 2.89 22.06 0.04
N VAL A 44 2.34 22.13 1.26
CA VAL A 44 2.58 21.13 2.31
C VAL A 44 2.04 19.77 1.87
N ALA A 45 0.82 19.72 1.33
CA ALA A 45 0.24 18.50 0.78
C ALA A 45 1.13 17.85 -0.28
N ALA A 46 1.62 18.63 -1.25
CA ALA A 46 2.52 18.14 -2.28
C ALA A 46 3.85 17.62 -1.71
N LEU A 47 4.47 18.36 -0.77
CA LEU A 47 5.73 17.94 -0.14
C LEU A 47 5.56 16.67 0.70
N THR A 48 4.51 16.58 1.50
CA THR A 48 4.20 15.37 2.28
C THR A 48 3.94 14.19 1.36
N ALA A 49 3.16 14.38 0.29
CA ALA A 49 2.86 13.33 -0.67
C ALA A 49 4.11 12.85 -1.42
N LEU A 50 4.97 13.78 -1.86
CA LEU A 50 6.25 13.43 -2.49
C LEU A 50 7.15 12.66 -1.54
N THR A 51 7.30 13.14 -0.30
CA THR A 51 8.16 12.49 0.70
C THR A 51 7.68 11.06 0.98
N LEU A 52 6.41 10.89 1.31
CA LEU A 52 5.83 9.57 1.59
C LEU A 52 5.79 8.67 0.35
N GLY A 53 5.58 9.24 -0.83
CA GLY A 53 5.65 8.54 -2.11
C GLY A 53 7.05 7.99 -2.39
N LEU A 54 8.10 8.78 -2.17
CA LEU A 54 9.49 8.34 -2.31
C LEU A 54 9.84 7.23 -1.32
N PHE A 55 9.44 7.36 -0.06
CA PHE A 55 9.60 6.27 0.92
C PHE A 55 8.87 5.01 0.47
N SER A 56 7.60 5.13 0.04
CA SER A 56 6.81 4.01 -0.44
C SER A 56 7.46 3.32 -1.65
N LEU A 57 8.04 4.08 -2.57
CA LEU A 57 8.76 3.55 -3.73
C LEU A 57 10.06 2.83 -3.33
N ALA A 58 10.81 3.39 -2.38
CA ALA A 58 12.05 2.78 -1.88
C ALA A 58 11.80 1.45 -1.13
N GLU A 59 10.65 1.30 -0.49
CA GLU A 59 10.26 0.06 0.18
C GLU A 59 9.91 -1.09 -0.77
N ILE A 60 9.44 -0.79 -1.99
CA ILE A 60 9.04 -1.80 -2.98
C ILE A 60 10.13 -2.86 -3.20
N PRO A 61 11.37 -2.50 -3.58
CA PRO A 61 12.42 -3.49 -3.81
C PRO A 61 12.80 -4.25 -2.52
N MET A 62 12.81 -3.58 -1.36
CA MET A 62 13.14 -4.22 -0.08
C MET A 62 12.14 -5.31 0.29
N MET A 63 10.84 -5.03 0.16
CA MET A 63 9.77 -5.98 0.49
C MET A 63 9.74 -7.16 -0.49
N VAL A 64 9.97 -6.89 -1.78
CA VAL A 64 10.11 -7.96 -2.79
C VAL A 64 11.30 -8.86 -2.47
N PHE A 65 12.44 -8.28 -2.10
CA PHE A 65 13.62 -9.04 -1.68
C PHE A 65 13.34 -9.90 -0.43
N ALA A 66 12.70 -9.33 0.59
CA ALA A 66 12.34 -10.07 1.81
C ALA A 66 11.40 -11.25 1.52
N MET A 67 10.34 -11.02 0.73
CA MET A 67 9.41 -12.10 0.32
C MET A 67 10.11 -13.21 -0.45
N ARG A 68 11.01 -12.86 -1.38
CA ARG A 68 11.80 -13.83 -2.14
C ARG A 68 12.71 -14.65 -1.22
N ARG A 69 13.41 -14.00 -0.29
CA ARG A 69 14.32 -14.67 0.61
C ARG A 69 13.59 -15.65 1.54
N LEU A 70 12.43 -15.26 2.06
CA LEU A 70 11.58 -16.14 2.89
C LEU A 70 11.13 -17.40 2.13
N LEU A 71 10.80 -17.27 0.83
CA LEU A 71 10.43 -18.42 0.00
C LEU A 71 11.58 -19.40 -0.26
N ILE A 72 12.81 -18.88 -0.37
CA ILE A 72 14.01 -19.69 -0.64
C ILE A 72 14.43 -20.44 0.63
N GLU A 73 14.35 -19.79 1.80
CA GLU A 73 14.86 -20.37 3.06
C GLU A 73 14.08 -21.61 3.50
N ARG A 74 12.74 -21.61 3.44
CA ARG A 74 11.92 -22.79 3.81
C ARG A 74 10.63 -22.86 3.01
N ALA A 75 10.24 -24.08 2.62
CA ALA A 75 8.98 -24.32 1.90
C ALA A 75 7.72 -23.99 2.72
N ASP A 76 7.79 -24.10 4.05
CA ASP A 76 6.67 -23.81 4.96
C ASP A 76 6.40 -22.31 5.15
N ASN A 77 7.32 -21.44 4.71
CA ASN A 77 7.17 -19.98 4.81
C ASN A 77 6.13 -19.40 3.83
N GLN A 78 5.48 -20.24 3.02
CA GLN A 78 4.47 -19.79 2.06
C GLN A 78 3.34 -18.99 2.72
N ALA A 79 2.86 -19.40 3.89
CA ALA A 79 1.82 -18.65 4.61
C ALA A 79 2.32 -17.26 5.04
N ALA A 80 3.56 -17.17 5.55
CA ALA A 80 4.17 -15.91 5.95
C ALA A 80 4.34 -14.96 4.75
N VAL A 81 4.76 -15.48 3.60
CA VAL A 81 4.91 -14.68 2.36
C VAL A 81 3.57 -14.18 1.86
N LEU A 82 2.51 -15.00 1.94
CA LEU A 82 1.17 -14.60 1.55
C LEU A 82 0.60 -13.49 2.46
N GLY A 83 0.84 -13.60 3.78
CA GLY A 83 0.49 -12.56 4.75
C GLY A 83 1.29 -11.27 4.53
N LEU A 84 2.60 -11.39 4.29
CA LEU A 84 3.46 -10.25 4.00
C LEU A 84 3.04 -9.54 2.71
N ASN A 85 2.59 -10.28 1.69
CA ASN A 85 2.06 -9.72 0.46
C ASN A 85 0.78 -8.89 0.69
N LEU A 86 -0.14 -9.38 1.55
CA LEU A 86 -1.34 -8.63 1.92
C LEU A 86 -0.97 -7.30 2.58
N ILE A 87 -0.09 -7.35 3.58
CA ILE A 87 0.37 -6.16 4.31
C ILE A 87 1.09 -5.21 3.36
N TYR A 88 2.01 -5.73 2.56
CA TYR A 88 2.80 -4.98 1.60
C TYR A 88 1.93 -4.15 0.66
N VAL A 89 0.88 -4.75 0.09
CA VAL A 89 -0.05 -4.06 -0.82
C VAL A 89 -0.93 -3.06 -0.05
N ALA A 90 -1.44 -3.44 1.12
CA ALA A 90 -2.25 -2.56 1.97
C ALA A 90 -1.49 -1.31 2.44
N PHE A 91 -0.16 -1.43 2.58
CA PHE A 91 0.70 -0.37 3.11
C PHE A 91 0.71 0.91 2.24
N ALA A 92 0.35 0.83 0.96
CA ALA A 92 0.14 2.02 0.15
C ALA A 92 -0.91 2.97 0.76
N GLY A 93 -1.96 2.40 1.38
CA GLY A 93 -2.99 3.16 2.09
C GLY A 93 -2.48 3.83 3.37
N VAL A 94 -1.45 3.27 4.01
CA VAL A 94 -0.80 3.85 5.20
C VAL A 94 -0.05 5.14 4.85
N TYR A 95 0.39 5.29 3.59
CA TYR A 95 0.97 6.54 3.10
C TYR A 95 -0.06 7.53 2.60
N GLY A 96 -1.11 7.04 1.92
CA GLY A 96 -2.19 7.89 1.41
C GLY A 96 -3.03 8.50 2.53
N ALA A 97 -3.38 7.73 3.57
CA ALA A 97 -4.26 8.17 4.64
C ALA A 97 -3.75 9.42 5.41
N PRO A 98 -2.49 9.51 5.86
CA PRO A 98 -1.96 10.71 6.50
C PRO A 98 -2.02 11.94 5.60
N VAL A 99 -1.77 11.81 4.29
CA VAL A 99 -1.89 12.94 3.36
C VAL A 99 -3.33 13.46 3.34
N ILE A 100 -4.31 12.55 3.23
CA ILE A 100 -5.73 12.91 3.22
C ILE A 100 -6.13 13.56 4.55
N LEU A 101 -5.82 12.91 5.67
CA LEU A 101 -6.24 13.34 7.00
C LEU A 101 -5.58 14.65 7.45
N LEU A 102 -4.29 14.83 7.17
CA LEU A 102 -3.56 16.02 7.62
C LEU A 102 -3.80 17.23 6.73
N THR A 103 -3.96 17.02 5.43
CA THR A 103 -3.96 18.14 4.45
C THR A 103 -5.28 18.31 3.72
N GLY A 104 -6.19 17.35 3.83
CA GLY A 104 -7.45 17.32 3.08
C GLY A 104 -7.27 17.04 1.58
N ALA A 105 -6.04 16.83 1.11
CA ALA A 105 -5.73 16.66 -0.31
C ALA A 105 -6.05 15.24 -0.79
N VAL A 106 -7.32 15.00 -1.10
CA VAL A 106 -7.83 13.70 -1.60
C VAL A 106 -7.08 13.23 -2.85
N GLY A 107 -6.78 14.14 -3.79
CA GLY A 107 -6.06 13.79 -5.03
C GLY A 107 -4.67 13.19 -4.77
N TRP A 108 -3.87 13.83 -3.92
CA TRP A 108 -2.54 13.34 -3.57
C TRP A 108 -2.59 12.02 -2.79
N GLY A 109 -3.50 11.91 -1.82
CA GLY A 109 -3.65 10.69 -1.04
C GLY A 109 -4.11 9.49 -1.86
N THR A 110 -5.06 9.69 -2.77
CA THR A 110 -5.52 8.62 -3.68
C THR A 110 -4.46 8.22 -4.69
N ALA A 111 -3.65 9.16 -5.18
CA ALA A 111 -2.49 8.86 -6.03
C ALA A 111 -1.46 7.98 -5.30
N LEU A 112 -1.21 8.23 -4.01
CA LEU A 112 -0.37 7.35 -3.19
C LEU A 112 -0.98 5.96 -2.98
N CYS A 113 -2.30 5.88 -2.75
CA CYS A 113 -2.99 4.59 -2.66
C CYS A 113 -2.92 3.78 -3.97
N ALA A 114 -2.86 4.45 -5.13
CA ALA A 114 -2.70 3.79 -6.42
C ALA A 114 -1.36 3.04 -6.54
N LEU A 115 -0.35 3.40 -5.74
CA LEU A 115 0.89 2.61 -5.61
C LEU A 115 0.62 1.19 -5.11
N GLY A 116 -0.52 0.93 -4.44
CA GLY A 116 -0.95 -0.42 -4.09
C GLY A 116 -1.09 -1.32 -5.32
N ILE A 117 -1.52 -0.78 -6.46
CA ILE A 117 -1.61 -1.53 -7.73
C ILE A 117 -0.21 -1.88 -8.23
N VAL A 118 0.73 -0.93 -8.14
CA VAL A 118 2.13 -1.16 -8.48
C VAL A 118 2.73 -2.24 -7.58
N ARG A 119 2.48 -2.17 -6.26
CA ARG A 119 2.90 -3.18 -5.27
C ARG A 119 2.32 -4.56 -5.59
N LEU A 120 1.04 -4.64 -5.97
CA LEU A 120 0.45 -5.90 -6.43
C LEU A 120 1.18 -6.41 -7.68
N GLY A 121 1.40 -5.56 -8.68
CA GLY A 121 2.09 -5.93 -9.91
C GLY A 121 3.51 -6.44 -9.65
N THR A 122 4.29 -5.72 -8.83
CA THR A 122 5.67 -6.12 -8.50
C THR A 122 5.70 -7.43 -7.71
N SER A 123 4.77 -7.66 -6.78
CA SER A 123 4.68 -8.94 -6.08
C SER A 123 4.45 -10.10 -7.06
N LEU A 124 3.53 -9.95 -8.02
CA LEU A 124 3.18 -10.99 -8.98
C LEU A 124 4.28 -11.26 -10.01
N VAL A 125 5.06 -10.23 -10.35
CA VAL A 125 6.15 -10.34 -11.32
C VAL A 125 7.39 -10.93 -10.66
N PHE A 126 7.78 -10.43 -9.49
CA PHE A 126 9.07 -10.77 -8.90
C PHE A 126 9.00 -11.88 -7.86
N VAL A 127 7.91 -12.03 -7.10
CA VAL A 127 7.77 -13.12 -6.12
C VAL A 127 7.31 -14.39 -6.84
N ARG A 128 8.28 -15.11 -7.40
CA ARG A 128 8.08 -16.39 -8.08
C ARG A 128 8.92 -17.46 -7.40
N LYS A 129 8.31 -18.63 -7.24
CA LYS A 129 9.01 -19.87 -6.90
C LYS A 129 9.65 -20.43 -8.16
#